data_AF-A0A8T2D850-F1
#
_entry.id   AF-A0A8T2D850-F1
#
_cell.length_a   1.000
_cell.length_b   1.000
_cell.length_c   1.000
_cell.angle_alpha   90.00
_cell.angle_beta   90.00
_cell.angle_gamma   90.00
#
_symmetry.space_group_name_H-M   'P 1'
#
loop_
_entity.id
_entity.type
_entity.pdbx_description
1 polymer ?
#
loop_
_entity_poly.entity_id
_entity_poly.type
_entity_poly.pdbx_seq_one_letter_code
_entity_poly.pdbx_strand_id
1 'polypeptide(L)'
;MSKCGFIKKLVSESSKDSDSTVIKIPDIPGGSEAFELAAKFCYGINFDMSTENIAMLRCAAEYLEMTEEHSVENLVVRAEAYLNEVALKSLSSSITVLHKSEKLLPIAERVKLVSRCIDAIAYMTCQESHFCSPSSSNSGNNEVVVQQQSKQPVVDWWAEDLTVLRIDSFQRVLIAMMARGFKQYGLGPVLMLYAQKSLRGLEIFGKGMKKIEPKQEHEKRVILETIVSLLPREKNAMSVSFLSMLLRAAIFLETTVACRLDLENRMGLQLGQAVLDDLLIPSYSFTGDHSMFDTDTVQRILMNYLEFEVEGVRLSNNGVDLAGDMERVGKLLENYMAEIASDRNVSLQKFIGLAELIPEQSRVTEDGMYRAVDIYLKAHPNMSDVERKKVCSLMDCQKLSREACAHAAQNDRLPVQTIVQVLYYEQQRLRGEVTNDSDSPAPPPPQPAAVLPPKLSSYTDELSKLKRENQDLKLELLKMKMKLKEFEKESEKKTSSSTISTNPSSPISTASTGKPPLPRKSFINSVSKKLGKLNPFSITPYNGRGRTKPPKDRRHSIS
;
A
#
# COMPACT_ATOMS: atom_id res chain seq x y z
N MET A 1 -39.66 -38.91 19.06
CA MET A 1 -38.46 -38.11 19.42
C MET A 1 -37.82 -38.62 20.73
N SER A 2 -37.50 -39.92 20.85
CA SER A 2 -36.87 -40.47 22.07
C SER A 2 -35.42 -40.01 22.26
N LYS A 3 -34.77 -39.57 21.19
CA LYS A 3 -33.37 -39.11 21.15
C LYS A 3 -33.18 -37.64 21.59
N CYS A 4 -34.26 -36.92 21.89
CA CYS A 4 -34.23 -35.49 22.22
C CYS A 4 -34.60 -35.29 23.70
N GLY A 5 -33.62 -34.87 24.51
CA GLY A 5 -33.80 -34.62 25.94
C GLY A 5 -34.79 -33.49 26.21
N PHE A 6 -34.67 -32.40 25.44
CA PHE A 6 -35.52 -31.22 25.59
C PHE A 6 -37.01 -31.52 25.40
N ILE A 7 -37.37 -32.23 24.32
CA ILE A 7 -38.76 -32.63 24.07
C ILE A 7 -39.23 -33.62 25.12
N LYS A 8 -38.37 -34.56 25.56
CA LYS A 8 -38.72 -35.51 26.62
C LYS A 8 -39.06 -34.78 27.93
N LYS A 9 -38.32 -33.73 28.29
CA LYS A 9 -38.61 -32.86 29.45
C LYS A 9 -39.93 -32.12 29.29
N LEU A 10 -40.15 -31.46 28.16
CA LEU A 10 -41.39 -30.72 27.88
C LEU A 10 -42.63 -31.63 27.90
N VAL A 11 -42.54 -32.84 27.36
CA VAL A 11 -43.64 -33.83 27.41
C VAL A 11 -43.90 -34.30 28.84
N SER A 12 -42.85 -34.46 29.65
CA SER A 12 -42.99 -34.87 31.05
C SER A 12 -43.63 -33.77 31.91
N GLU A 13 -43.29 -32.50 31.64
CA GLU A 13 -43.86 -31.33 32.34
C GLU A 13 -45.31 -31.07 31.93
N SER A 14 -45.63 -31.16 30.63
CA SER A 14 -46.98 -30.95 30.10
C SER A 14 -47.96 -32.07 30.45
N SER A 15 -47.50 -33.30 30.72
CA SER A 15 -48.38 -34.39 31.16
C SER A 15 -49.12 -34.15 32.50
N LYS A 16 -48.79 -33.06 33.21
CA LYS A 16 -49.46 -32.62 34.44
C LYS A 16 -50.64 -31.66 34.17
N ASP A 17 -50.68 -31.02 33.01
CA ASP A 17 -51.78 -30.16 32.55
C ASP A 17 -52.48 -30.86 31.36
N SER A 18 -53.77 -31.17 31.49
CA SER A 18 -54.53 -31.93 30.50
C SER A 18 -54.43 -31.35 29.07
N ASP A 19 -54.00 -32.20 28.13
CA ASP A 19 -54.09 -32.07 26.66
C ASP A 19 -53.37 -30.90 25.96
N SER A 20 -52.07 -30.69 26.21
CA SER A 20 -51.26 -29.91 25.26
C SER A 20 -50.77 -30.77 24.08
N THR A 21 -51.56 -30.84 23.00
CA THR A 21 -51.15 -31.51 21.73
C THR A 21 -50.12 -30.72 20.91
N VAL A 22 -49.77 -29.49 21.35
CA VAL A 22 -48.86 -28.58 20.66
C VAL A 22 -47.69 -28.23 21.55
N ILE A 23 -46.48 -28.60 21.12
CA ILE A 23 -45.22 -28.23 21.79
C ILE A 23 -44.64 -27.00 21.06
N LYS A 24 -44.45 -25.91 21.80
CA LYS A 24 -43.78 -24.71 21.29
C LYS A 24 -42.29 -24.80 21.59
N ILE A 25 -41.46 -24.71 20.55
CA ILE A 25 -40.01 -24.67 20.65
C ILE A 25 -39.56 -23.28 20.17
N PRO A 26 -39.49 -22.28 21.06
CA PRO A 26 -39.05 -20.94 20.67
C PRO A 26 -37.56 -20.95 20.35
N ASP A 27 -37.14 -20.03 19.46
CA ASP A 27 -35.76 -19.61 19.24
C ASP A 27 -34.72 -20.72 19.02
N ILE A 28 -35.11 -21.81 18.33
CA ILE A 28 -34.17 -22.87 17.97
C ILE A 28 -33.04 -22.30 17.09
N PRO A 29 -31.76 -22.55 17.44
CA PRO A 29 -30.63 -22.11 16.61
C PRO A 29 -30.70 -22.67 15.19
N GLY A 30 -30.61 -21.79 14.19
CA GLY A 30 -30.77 -22.18 12.78
C GLY A 30 -32.23 -22.37 12.33
N GLY A 31 -33.20 -22.06 13.18
CA GLY A 31 -34.61 -22.00 12.83
C GLY A 31 -35.21 -23.36 12.44
N SER A 32 -36.26 -23.30 11.62
CA SER A 32 -37.01 -24.48 11.19
C SER A 32 -36.16 -25.49 10.41
N GLU A 33 -35.19 -25.01 9.63
CA GLU A 33 -34.29 -25.87 8.84
C GLU A 33 -33.44 -26.77 9.74
N ALA A 34 -32.86 -26.20 10.81
CA ALA A 34 -32.08 -26.97 11.78
C ALA A 34 -32.95 -27.98 12.55
N PHE A 35 -34.17 -27.59 12.90
CA PHE A 35 -35.13 -28.50 13.52
C PHE A 35 -35.51 -29.65 12.58
N GLU A 36 -35.74 -29.39 11.30
CA GLU A 36 -36.08 -30.42 10.31
C GLU A 36 -34.97 -31.47 10.21
N LEU A 37 -33.70 -31.05 10.17
CA LEU A 37 -32.56 -31.98 10.16
C LEU A 37 -32.47 -32.80 11.46
N ALA A 38 -32.66 -32.16 12.61
CA ALA A 38 -32.69 -32.86 13.89
C ALA A 38 -33.87 -33.84 14.01
N ALA A 39 -35.02 -33.51 13.44
CA ALA A 39 -36.18 -34.38 13.37
C ALA A 39 -35.92 -35.57 12.43
N LYS A 40 -35.38 -35.33 11.22
CA LYS A 40 -34.95 -36.40 10.30
C LYS A 40 -34.03 -37.39 11.00
N PHE A 41 -33.04 -36.91 11.75
CA PHE A 41 -32.16 -37.75 12.57
C PHE A 41 -32.94 -38.62 13.60
N CYS A 42 -33.90 -38.02 14.29
CA CYS A 42 -34.71 -38.72 15.28
C CYS A 42 -35.58 -39.83 14.67
N TYR A 43 -36.09 -39.62 13.45
CA TYR A 43 -36.88 -40.59 12.70
C TYR A 43 -36.04 -41.60 11.90
N GLY A 44 -34.71 -41.50 11.94
CA GLY A 44 -33.83 -42.39 11.17
C GLY A 44 -33.84 -42.11 9.66
N ILE A 45 -34.26 -40.91 9.26
CA ILE A 45 -34.20 -40.44 7.88
C ILE A 45 -32.78 -39.94 7.62
N ASN A 46 -32.18 -40.44 6.54
CA ASN A 46 -30.85 -40.01 6.13
C ASN A 46 -30.86 -38.55 5.63
N PHE A 47 -29.84 -37.81 6.00
CA PHE A 47 -29.55 -36.47 5.49
C PHE A 47 -28.03 -36.27 5.48
N ASP A 48 -27.57 -35.37 4.62
CA ASP A 48 -26.14 -35.11 4.44
C ASP A 48 -25.66 -34.03 5.41
N MET A 49 -24.55 -34.32 6.11
CA MET A 49 -23.82 -33.33 6.90
C MET A 49 -22.78 -32.64 6.02
N SER A 50 -22.84 -31.33 5.94
CA SER A 50 -21.97 -30.49 5.11
C SER A 50 -21.43 -29.31 5.91
N THR A 51 -20.41 -28.64 5.37
CA THR A 51 -19.86 -27.39 5.94
C THR A 51 -20.89 -26.27 6.02
N GLU A 52 -21.94 -26.33 5.20
CA GLU A 52 -23.03 -25.34 5.17
C GLU A 52 -24.02 -25.49 6.32
N ASN A 53 -24.31 -26.74 6.76
CA ASN A 53 -25.34 -27.03 7.75
C ASN A 53 -24.79 -27.45 9.12
N ILE A 54 -23.52 -27.84 9.22
CA ILE A 54 -22.96 -28.40 10.45
C ILE A 54 -23.01 -27.42 11.63
N ALA A 55 -22.80 -26.13 11.38
CA ALA A 55 -22.82 -25.10 12.44
C ALA A 55 -24.19 -25.05 13.12
N MET A 56 -25.26 -24.99 12.33
CA MET A 56 -26.62 -24.95 12.85
C MET A 56 -27.04 -26.28 13.46
N LEU A 57 -26.62 -27.41 12.86
CA LEU A 57 -26.91 -28.74 13.37
C LEU A 57 -26.30 -28.94 14.76
N ARG A 58 -25.03 -28.56 14.95
CA ARG A 58 -24.33 -28.66 16.24
C ARG A 58 -24.99 -27.79 17.31
N CYS A 59 -25.40 -26.57 16.95
CA CYS A 59 -26.06 -25.64 17.86
C CYS A 59 -27.48 -26.08 18.22
N ALA A 60 -28.26 -26.56 17.25
CA ALA A 60 -29.60 -27.10 17.48
C ALA A 60 -29.56 -28.38 18.29
N ALA A 61 -28.60 -29.28 18.04
CA ALA A 61 -28.41 -30.50 18.81
C ALA A 61 -28.09 -30.22 20.28
N GLU A 62 -27.30 -29.18 20.57
CA GLU A 62 -27.07 -28.70 21.93
C GLU A 62 -28.37 -28.22 22.57
N TYR A 63 -29.09 -27.35 21.88
CA TYR A 63 -30.34 -26.75 22.37
C TYR A 63 -31.42 -27.81 22.66
N LEU A 64 -31.51 -28.82 21.80
CA LEU A 64 -32.45 -29.93 21.92
C LEU A 64 -31.98 -31.03 22.90
N GLU A 65 -30.82 -30.86 23.53
CA GLU A 65 -30.19 -31.83 24.42
C GLU A 65 -30.10 -33.22 23.76
N MET A 66 -29.57 -33.29 22.54
CA MET A 66 -29.42 -34.54 21.79
C MET A 66 -28.07 -35.19 22.08
N THR A 67 -27.88 -35.60 23.34
CA THR A 67 -26.64 -36.16 23.88
C THR A 67 -26.68 -37.69 24.03
N GLU A 68 -25.54 -38.29 24.40
CA GLU A 68 -25.42 -39.74 24.65
C GLU A 68 -26.27 -40.23 25.82
N GLU A 69 -26.78 -39.34 26.68
CA GLU A 69 -27.69 -39.69 27.77
C GLU A 69 -29.05 -40.22 27.27
N HIS A 70 -29.41 -39.91 26.02
CA HIS A 70 -30.71 -40.26 25.45
C HIS A 70 -30.64 -41.30 24.34
N SER A 71 -29.51 -41.40 23.63
CA SER A 71 -29.28 -42.37 22.55
C SER A 71 -27.78 -42.50 22.34
N VAL A 72 -27.30 -43.70 22.03
CA VAL A 72 -25.92 -43.91 21.58
C VAL A 72 -25.71 -43.24 20.22
N GLU A 73 -24.55 -42.63 20.01
CA GLU A 73 -24.15 -41.87 18.81
C GLU A 73 -25.20 -40.82 18.41
N ASN A 74 -25.64 -40.03 19.39
CA ASN A 74 -26.62 -38.98 19.19
C ASN A 74 -26.03 -37.80 18.39
N LEU A 75 -26.92 -36.88 18.01
CA LEU A 75 -26.62 -35.83 17.04
C LEU A 75 -25.47 -34.92 17.48
N VAL A 76 -25.31 -34.64 18.78
CA VAL A 76 -24.17 -33.84 19.28
C VAL A 76 -22.84 -34.53 18.97
N VAL A 77 -22.69 -35.81 19.30
CA VAL A 77 -21.45 -36.57 19.08
C VAL A 77 -21.17 -36.70 17.58
N ARG A 78 -22.19 -36.99 16.79
CA ARG A 78 -22.06 -37.11 15.33
C ARG A 78 -21.65 -35.78 14.67
N ALA A 79 -22.22 -34.67 15.10
CA ALA A 79 -21.83 -33.34 14.62
C ALA A 79 -20.40 -32.98 15.06
N GLU A 80 -20.01 -33.31 16.28
CA GLU A 80 -18.64 -33.12 16.78
C GLU A 80 -17.60 -33.94 16.02
N ALA A 81 -17.91 -35.18 15.67
CA ALA A 81 -17.04 -36.02 14.84
C ALA A 81 -16.80 -35.36 13.47
N TYR A 82 -17.87 -34.92 12.79
CA TYR A 82 -17.74 -34.23 11.50
C TYR A 82 -16.93 -32.93 11.61
N LEU A 83 -17.14 -32.13 12.65
CA LEU A 83 -16.38 -30.91 12.89
C LEU A 83 -14.88 -31.20 13.03
N ASN A 84 -14.50 -32.21 13.82
CA ASN A 84 -13.10 -32.53 14.09
C ASN A 84 -12.39 -33.24 12.93
N GLU A 85 -13.09 -34.14 12.24
CA GLU A 85 -12.50 -35.03 11.23
C GLU A 85 -12.54 -34.41 9.83
N VAL A 86 -13.50 -33.53 9.55
CA VAL A 86 -13.73 -32.97 8.21
C VAL A 86 -13.62 -31.44 8.22
N ALA A 87 -14.51 -30.76 8.94
CA ALA A 87 -14.65 -29.31 8.77
C ALA A 87 -13.42 -28.51 9.24
N LEU A 88 -12.85 -28.86 10.40
CA LEU A 88 -11.68 -28.19 10.99
C LEU A 88 -10.33 -28.68 10.44
N LYS A 89 -10.35 -29.55 9.41
CA LYS A 89 -9.15 -30.04 8.70
C LYS A 89 -8.88 -29.30 7.40
N SER A 90 -9.79 -28.43 6.96
CA SER A 90 -9.67 -27.61 5.75
C SER A 90 -9.89 -26.15 6.08
N LEU A 91 -9.03 -25.28 5.54
CA LEU A 91 -9.08 -23.83 5.77
C LEU A 91 -10.40 -23.23 5.28
N SER A 92 -10.75 -23.48 4.02
CA SER A 92 -12.00 -22.99 3.41
C SER A 92 -13.25 -23.50 4.16
N SER A 93 -13.23 -24.77 4.59
CA SER A 93 -14.31 -25.36 5.38
C SER A 93 -14.44 -24.69 6.76
N SER A 94 -13.32 -24.43 7.43
CA SER A 94 -13.30 -23.76 8.74
C SER A 94 -13.80 -22.31 8.65
N ILE A 95 -13.43 -21.59 7.59
CA ILE A 95 -13.92 -20.23 7.32
C ILE A 95 -15.43 -20.24 7.05
N THR A 96 -15.91 -21.20 6.25
CA THR A 96 -17.34 -21.35 5.95
C THR A 96 -18.15 -21.62 7.22
N VAL A 97 -17.71 -22.56 8.05
CA VAL A 97 -18.37 -22.88 9.32
C VAL A 97 -18.35 -21.68 10.27
N LEU A 98 -17.23 -20.94 10.34
CA LEU A 98 -17.13 -19.71 11.12
C LEU A 98 -18.16 -18.66 10.64
N HIS A 99 -18.20 -18.38 9.34
CA HIS A 99 -19.16 -17.43 8.75
C HIS A 99 -20.62 -17.83 9.06
N LYS A 100 -20.96 -19.11 8.96
CA LYS A 100 -22.31 -19.60 9.28
C LYS A 100 -22.63 -19.50 10.78
N SER A 101 -21.62 -19.67 11.63
CA SER A 101 -21.76 -19.58 13.09
C SER A 101 -22.09 -18.17 13.60
N GLU A 102 -21.79 -17.12 12.82
CA GLU A 102 -22.09 -15.72 13.18
C GLU A 102 -23.60 -15.46 13.36
N LYS A 103 -24.45 -16.19 12.61
CA LYS A 103 -25.92 -16.11 12.71
C LYS A 103 -26.48 -16.93 13.87
N LEU A 104 -25.63 -17.67 14.58
CA LEU A 104 -25.99 -18.63 15.64
C LEU A 104 -25.47 -18.18 17.01
N LEU A 105 -25.06 -16.92 17.15
CA LEU A 105 -24.68 -16.37 18.45
C LEU A 105 -25.93 -16.15 19.32
N PRO A 106 -25.87 -16.42 20.65
CA PRO A 106 -24.68 -16.76 21.43
C PRO A 106 -24.39 -18.26 21.59
N ILE A 107 -25.26 -19.16 21.10
CA ILE A 107 -25.12 -20.60 21.33
C ILE A 107 -23.84 -21.16 20.69
N ALA A 108 -23.43 -20.65 19.52
CA ALA A 108 -22.20 -21.07 18.84
C ALA A 108 -20.93 -20.80 19.68
N GLU A 109 -20.93 -19.71 20.46
CA GLU A 109 -19.82 -19.41 21.38
C GLU A 109 -19.86 -20.33 22.60
N ARG A 110 -21.06 -20.63 23.13
CA ARG A 110 -21.26 -21.54 24.27
C ARG A 110 -20.72 -22.95 23.98
N VAL A 111 -20.97 -23.47 22.77
CA VAL A 111 -20.46 -24.77 22.32
C VAL A 111 -19.01 -24.71 21.83
N LYS A 112 -18.33 -23.57 21.97
CA LYS A 112 -16.93 -23.32 21.55
C LYS A 112 -16.69 -23.53 20.05
N LEU A 113 -17.73 -23.43 19.22
CA LEU A 113 -17.60 -23.61 17.77
C LEU A 113 -16.77 -22.48 17.16
N VAL A 114 -17.09 -21.23 17.53
CA VAL A 114 -16.41 -20.03 17.03
C VAL A 114 -14.92 -20.05 17.34
N SER A 115 -14.54 -20.27 18.60
CA SER A 115 -13.14 -20.32 19.03
C SER A 115 -12.36 -21.44 18.34
N ARG A 116 -12.96 -22.63 18.17
CA ARG A 116 -12.33 -23.75 17.47
C ARG A 116 -12.09 -23.47 15.99
N CYS A 117 -13.05 -22.83 15.31
CA CYS A 117 -12.86 -22.41 13.93
C CYS A 117 -11.73 -21.38 13.80
N ILE A 118 -11.70 -20.36 14.68
CA ILE A 118 -10.63 -19.35 14.71
C ILE A 118 -9.26 -20.01 14.93
N ASP A 119 -9.17 -20.94 15.88
CA ASP A 119 -7.94 -21.66 16.19
C ASP A 119 -7.46 -22.54 15.03
N ALA A 120 -8.39 -23.23 14.36
CA ALA A 120 -8.09 -24.07 13.20
C ALA A 120 -7.60 -23.23 12.01
N ILE A 121 -8.29 -22.12 11.71
CA ILE A 121 -7.89 -21.15 10.66
C ILE A 121 -6.49 -20.63 10.95
N ALA A 122 -6.26 -20.11 12.16
CA ALA A 122 -4.96 -19.56 12.54
C ALA A 122 -3.84 -20.61 12.50
N TYR A 123 -4.12 -21.85 12.92
CA TYR A 123 -3.16 -22.96 12.85
C TYR A 123 -2.80 -23.33 11.41
N MET A 124 -3.78 -23.44 10.51
CA MET A 124 -3.54 -23.81 9.10
C MET A 124 -2.79 -22.71 8.35
N THR A 125 -3.21 -21.44 8.50
CA THR A 125 -2.55 -20.32 7.82
C THR A 125 -1.11 -20.12 8.29
N CYS A 126 -0.82 -20.33 9.59
CA CYS A 126 0.56 -20.24 10.09
C CYS A 126 1.43 -21.38 9.53
N GLN A 127 0.94 -22.62 9.50
CA GLN A 127 1.70 -23.74 8.93
C GLN A 127 2.02 -23.55 7.45
N GLU A 128 1.05 -23.12 6.64
CA GLU A 128 1.28 -22.88 5.19
C GLU A 128 2.31 -21.76 4.96
N SER A 129 2.29 -20.71 5.79
CA SER A 129 3.27 -19.61 5.69
C SER A 129 4.71 -20.03 5.97
N HIS A 130 4.93 -21.11 6.73
CA HIS A 130 6.25 -21.70 6.96
C HIS A 130 6.80 -22.46 5.74
N PHE A 131 5.93 -22.97 4.85
CA PHE A 131 6.36 -23.62 3.61
C PHE A 131 6.73 -22.62 2.49
N CYS A 132 6.29 -21.36 2.59
CA CYS A 132 6.58 -20.31 1.60
C CYS A 132 7.70 -19.33 2.00
N SER A 133 8.43 -19.59 3.08
CA SER A 133 9.67 -18.86 3.34
C SER A 133 10.79 -19.38 2.42
N PRO A 134 11.62 -18.52 1.79
CA PRO A 134 12.79 -18.98 1.07
C PRO A 134 13.81 -19.43 2.11
N SER A 135 13.72 -20.68 2.54
CA SER A 135 14.78 -21.31 3.34
C SER A 135 16.06 -21.23 2.54
N SER A 136 17.03 -20.47 3.05
CA SER A 136 18.40 -20.47 2.58
C SER A 136 18.87 -21.92 2.48
N SER A 137 19.01 -22.40 1.26
CA SER A 137 19.48 -23.74 0.95
C SER A 137 20.96 -23.82 1.34
N ASN A 138 21.25 -24.48 2.46
CA ASN A 138 22.56 -25.06 2.67
C ASN A 138 22.41 -26.53 3.01
N SER A 139 22.22 -27.36 1.97
CA SER A 139 22.62 -28.76 1.94
C SER A 139 22.50 -29.26 0.50
N GLY A 140 23.62 -29.72 -0.03
CA GLY A 140 23.73 -30.20 -1.40
C GLY A 140 23.01 -31.53 -1.59
N ASN A 141 22.26 -31.63 -2.69
CA ASN A 141 22.49 -32.57 -3.79
C ASN A 141 21.19 -32.73 -4.60
N ASN A 142 21.35 -32.54 -5.91
CA ASN A 142 20.57 -33.05 -7.04
C ASN A 142 19.08 -33.38 -6.80
N GLU A 143 18.18 -32.61 -7.42
CA GLU A 143 17.36 -33.07 -8.56
C GLU A 143 16.31 -32.03 -9.03
N VAL A 144 16.19 -31.96 -10.36
CA VAL A 144 15.08 -31.44 -11.19
C VAL A 144 14.54 -30.02 -10.88
N VAL A 145 15.05 -29.05 -11.65
CA VAL A 145 14.48 -27.72 -11.81
C VAL A 145 13.12 -27.83 -12.54
N VAL A 146 12.03 -27.84 -11.78
CA VAL A 146 10.71 -27.48 -12.32
C VAL A 146 10.65 -25.96 -12.42
N GLN A 147 10.39 -25.49 -13.65
CA GLN A 147 10.30 -24.08 -14.00
C GLN A 147 9.32 -23.33 -13.10
N GLN A 148 9.89 -22.43 -12.31
CA GLN A 148 9.21 -21.45 -11.47
C GLN A 148 8.52 -20.42 -12.38
N GLN A 149 7.24 -20.64 -12.67
CA GLN A 149 6.38 -19.66 -13.31
C GLN A 149 5.69 -18.79 -12.25
N SER A 150 5.80 -17.47 -12.45
CA SER A 150 5.08 -16.36 -11.81
C SER A 150 5.42 -15.99 -10.36
N LYS A 151 6.32 -15.00 -10.23
CA LYS A 151 6.29 -14.01 -9.14
C LYS A 151 5.05 -13.13 -9.30
N GLN A 152 3.99 -13.42 -8.58
CA GLN A 152 3.06 -12.40 -8.06
C GLN A 152 3.19 -12.44 -6.53
N PRO A 153 3.02 -11.32 -5.81
CA PRO A 153 2.71 -11.41 -4.39
C PRO A 153 1.31 -12.00 -4.35
N VAL A 154 1.24 -13.33 -4.24
CA VAL A 154 -0.01 -14.07 -4.17
C VAL A 154 -0.70 -13.52 -2.93
N VAL A 155 -1.74 -12.71 -3.13
CA VAL A 155 -2.80 -12.61 -2.13
C VAL A 155 -3.32 -14.02 -2.08
N ASP A 156 -2.91 -14.76 -1.06
CA ASP A 156 -3.24 -16.16 -0.93
C ASP A 156 -4.74 -16.36 -1.11
N TRP A 157 -5.16 -17.43 -1.78
CA TRP A 157 -6.58 -17.72 -2.05
C TRP A 157 -7.43 -17.67 -0.77
N TRP A 158 -6.82 -17.94 0.39
CA TRP A 158 -7.48 -17.86 1.69
C TRP A 158 -7.80 -16.43 2.16
N ALA A 159 -7.05 -15.42 1.70
CA ALA A 159 -7.32 -14.03 2.04
C ALA A 159 -8.67 -13.58 1.46
N GLU A 160 -9.04 -14.07 0.27
CA GLU A 160 -10.37 -13.81 -0.31
C GLU A 160 -11.48 -14.45 0.52
N ASP A 161 -11.29 -15.69 0.99
CA ASP A 161 -12.27 -16.40 1.82
C ASP A 161 -12.52 -15.68 3.15
N LEU A 162 -11.47 -15.13 3.78
CA LEU A 162 -11.60 -14.39 5.05
C LEU A 162 -12.44 -13.11 4.93
N THR A 163 -12.56 -12.51 3.73
CA THR A 163 -13.34 -11.28 3.55
C THR A 163 -14.84 -11.45 3.68
N VAL A 164 -15.34 -12.69 3.73
CA VAL A 164 -16.75 -13.00 3.96
C VAL A 164 -17.14 -12.83 5.44
N LEU A 165 -16.15 -12.87 6.35
CA LEU A 165 -16.37 -12.77 7.79
C LEU A 165 -16.77 -11.34 8.21
N ARG A 166 -17.63 -11.24 9.22
CA ARG A 166 -17.87 -9.95 9.90
C ARG A 166 -16.59 -9.47 10.59
N ILE A 167 -16.51 -8.16 10.82
CA ILE A 167 -15.30 -7.52 11.33
C ILE A 167 -14.84 -8.08 12.68
N ASP A 168 -15.78 -8.46 13.56
CA ASP A 168 -15.47 -9.06 14.86
C ASP A 168 -14.81 -10.43 14.72
N SER A 169 -15.35 -11.31 13.85
CA SER A 169 -14.73 -12.60 13.55
C SER A 169 -13.38 -12.43 12.84
N PHE A 170 -13.33 -11.55 11.85
CA PHE A 170 -12.11 -11.25 11.09
C PHE A 170 -10.98 -10.76 12.00
N GLN A 171 -11.27 -9.80 12.88
CA GLN A 171 -10.32 -9.31 13.88
C GLN A 171 -9.83 -10.43 14.80
N ARG A 172 -10.73 -11.27 15.33
CA ARG A 172 -10.36 -12.41 16.19
C ARG A 172 -9.46 -13.40 15.45
N VAL A 173 -9.73 -13.68 14.17
CA VAL A 173 -8.87 -14.53 13.33
C VAL A 173 -7.48 -13.93 13.19
N LEU A 174 -7.35 -12.66 12.83
CA LEU A 174 -6.04 -12.03 12.66
C LEU A 174 -5.25 -11.97 13.97
N ILE A 175 -5.90 -11.70 15.10
CA ILE A 175 -5.26 -11.75 16.42
C ILE A 175 -4.77 -13.17 16.74
N ALA A 176 -5.57 -14.20 16.47
CA ALA A 176 -5.18 -15.59 16.69
C ALA A 176 -4.02 -16.03 15.76
N MET A 177 -3.95 -15.50 14.53
CA MET A 177 -2.83 -15.70 13.62
C MET A 177 -1.55 -15.05 14.15
N MET A 178 -1.62 -13.80 14.61
CA MET A 178 -0.48 -13.11 15.23
C MET A 178 0.03 -13.83 16.47
N ALA A 179 -0.88 -14.31 17.34
CA ALA A 179 -0.52 -15.07 18.53
C ALA A 179 0.20 -16.39 18.22
N ARG A 180 0.00 -16.93 17.01
CA ARG A 180 0.67 -18.14 16.51
C ARG A 180 1.94 -17.87 15.70
N GLY A 181 2.37 -16.60 15.61
CA GLY A 181 3.62 -16.22 14.96
C GLY A 181 3.49 -15.78 13.50
N PHE A 182 2.26 -15.55 12.99
CA PHE A 182 2.09 -14.95 11.67
C PHE A 182 2.70 -13.54 11.64
N LYS A 183 3.52 -13.26 10.63
CA LYS A 183 4.29 -12.02 10.56
C LYS A 183 3.39 -10.83 10.21
N GLN A 184 3.56 -9.71 10.93
CA GLN A 184 2.67 -8.55 10.79
C GLN A 184 2.66 -7.97 9.38
N TYR A 185 3.80 -7.85 8.70
CA TYR A 185 3.85 -7.37 7.32
C TYR A 185 3.01 -8.21 6.34
N GLY A 186 2.78 -9.50 6.63
CA GLY A 186 1.93 -10.39 5.84
C GLY A 186 0.43 -10.08 5.96
N LEU A 187 0.04 -9.33 6.99
CA LEU A 187 -1.35 -8.90 7.18
C LEU A 187 -1.74 -7.78 6.21
N GLY A 188 -0.78 -7.02 5.71
CA GLY A 188 -1.03 -5.85 4.86
C GLY A 188 -1.93 -6.15 3.65
N PRO A 189 -1.60 -7.14 2.81
CA PRO A 189 -2.44 -7.53 1.68
C PRO A 189 -3.84 -8.00 2.07
N VAL A 190 -3.98 -8.73 3.19
CA VAL A 190 -5.26 -9.24 3.69
C VAL A 190 -6.15 -8.08 4.17
N LEU A 191 -5.59 -7.16 4.95
CA LEU A 191 -6.25 -5.95 5.43
C LEU A 191 -6.66 -5.04 4.27
N MET A 192 -5.79 -4.89 3.26
CA MET A 192 -6.08 -4.12 2.06
C MET A 192 -7.26 -4.72 1.29
N LEU A 193 -7.29 -6.04 1.09
CA LEU A 193 -8.38 -6.72 0.43
C LEU A 193 -9.70 -6.59 1.22
N TYR A 194 -9.64 -6.77 2.54
CA TYR A 194 -10.81 -6.61 3.41
C TYR A 194 -11.35 -5.18 3.35
N ALA A 195 -10.49 -4.17 3.45
CA ALA A 195 -10.85 -2.76 3.31
C ALA A 195 -11.49 -2.49 1.93
N GLN A 196 -10.89 -2.99 0.85
CA GLN A 196 -11.39 -2.78 -0.51
C GLN A 196 -12.76 -3.41 -0.74
N LYS A 197 -13.14 -4.48 -0.03
CA LYS A 197 -14.49 -5.07 -0.13
C LYS A 197 -15.50 -4.42 0.81
N SER A 198 -15.10 -4.15 2.05
CA SER A 198 -16.00 -3.63 3.09
C SER A 198 -16.30 -2.13 2.95
N LEU A 199 -15.34 -1.34 2.45
CA LEU A 199 -15.48 0.11 2.26
C LEU A 199 -15.98 0.49 0.86
N ARG A 200 -16.41 -0.49 0.04
CA ARG A 200 -16.99 -0.21 -1.29
C ARG A 200 -18.20 0.72 -1.18
N GLY A 201 -18.38 1.53 -2.21
CA GLY A 201 -19.50 2.48 -2.30
C GLY A 201 -19.35 3.71 -1.41
N LEU A 202 -18.21 3.90 -0.72
CA LEU A 202 -17.84 5.21 -0.18
C LEU A 202 -17.34 6.08 -1.32
N GLU A 203 -17.93 7.25 -1.51
CA GLU A 203 -17.49 8.24 -2.51
C GLU A 203 -16.37 9.11 -1.92
N ILE A 204 -15.24 8.45 -1.63
CA ILE A 204 -14.06 9.03 -0.97
C ILE A 204 -13.33 10.05 -1.88
N PHE A 205 -13.64 10.07 -3.17
CA PHE A 205 -12.96 10.90 -4.19
C PHE A 205 -13.73 12.18 -4.59
N GLY A 206 -14.54 12.73 -3.68
CA GLY A 206 -15.02 14.12 -3.79
C GLY A 206 -16.21 14.38 -4.74
N LYS A 207 -16.91 13.36 -5.24
CA LYS A 207 -18.12 13.54 -6.06
C LYS A 207 -19.41 13.49 -5.23
N GLY A 208 -19.54 14.44 -4.30
CA GLY A 208 -20.76 14.63 -3.50
C GLY A 208 -20.98 13.53 -2.46
N MET A 209 -21.55 13.91 -1.31
CA MET A 209 -21.98 12.91 -0.34
C MET A 209 -23.30 12.29 -0.82
N LYS A 210 -23.26 11.10 -1.41
CA LYS A 210 -24.46 10.26 -1.39
C LYS A 210 -24.80 9.98 0.07
N LYS A 211 -26.03 10.31 0.49
CA LYS A 211 -26.50 10.01 1.84
C LYS A 211 -26.49 8.49 2.03
N ILE A 212 -25.51 8.01 2.79
CA ILE A 212 -25.43 6.64 3.27
C ILE A 212 -26.42 6.52 4.43
N GLU A 213 -27.06 5.36 4.60
CA GLU A 213 -27.89 5.16 5.78
C GLU A 213 -27.05 5.21 7.07
N PRO A 214 -27.52 5.87 8.14
CA PRO A 214 -26.74 6.03 9.37
C PRO A 214 -26.24 4.71 9.98
N LYS A 215 -27.01 3.63 9.83
CA LYS A 215 -26.61 2.29 10.28
C LYS A 215 -25.42 1.76 9.48
N GLN A 216 -25.47 1.86 8.15
CA GLN A 216 -24.40 1.41 7.27
C GLN A 216 -23.14 2.27 7.44
N GLU A 217 -23.31 3.58 7.68
CA GLU A 217 -22.22 4.48 8.01
C GLU A 217 -21.53 4.07 9.32
N HIS A 218 -22.29 3.79 10.37
CA HIS A 218 -21.74 3.30 11.64
C HIS A 218 -21.01 1.96 11.48
N GLU A 219 -21.59 1.00 10.74
CA GLU A 219 -20.93 -0.28 10.45
C GLU A 219 -19.59 -0.07 9.72
N LYS A 220 -19.55 0.78 8.71
CA LYS A 220 -18.31 1.11 7.99
C LYS A 220 -17.29 1.85 8.86
N ARG A 221 -17.73 2.70 9.78
CA ARG A 221 -16.86 3.39 10.75
C ARG A 221 -16.16 2.38 11.65
N VAL A 222 -16.91 1.43 12.24
CA VAL A 222 -16.35 0.36 13.10
C VAL A 222 -15.39 -0.54 12.32
N ILE A 223 -15.72 -0.86 11.07
CA ILE A 223 -14.83 -1.62 10.19
C ILE A 223 -13.50 -0.89 9.99
N LEU A 224 -13.55 0.39 9.64
CA LEU A 224 -12.37 1.20 9.36
C LEU A 224 -11.47 1.34 10.59
N GLU A 225 -12.04 1.65 11.76
CA GLU A 225 -11.27 1.78 13.00
C GLU A 225 -10.60 0.45 13.39
N THR A 226 -11.32 -0.66 13.23
CA THR A 226 -10.75 -1.99 13.47
C THR A 226 -9.61 -2.30 12.50
N ILE A 227 -9.75 -1.99 11.20
CA ILE A 227 -8.68 -2.16 10.21
C ILE A 227 -7.44 -1.37 10.63
N VAL A 228 -7.60 -0.09 10.99
CA VAL A 228 -6.49 0.78 11.42
C VAL A 228 -5.80 0.21 12.65
N SER A 229 -6.55 -0.31 13.63
CA SER A 229 -6.00 -0.95 14.83
C SER A 229 -5.15 -2.20 14.55
N LEU A 230 -5.38 -2.87 13.41
CA LEU A 230 -4.69 -4.08 12.98
C LEU A 230 -3.54 -3.80 12.01
N LEU A 231 -3.35 -2.56 11.55
CA LEU A 231 -2.31 -2.23 10.58
C LEU A 231 -0.91 -2.48 11.17
N PRO A 232 0.01 -3.11 10.40
CA PRO A 232 1.38 -3.34 10.83
C PRO A 232 2.08 -2.02 11.18
N ARG A 233 2.86 -2.01 12.26
CA ARG A 233 3.50 -0.79 12.76
C ARG A 233 4.82 -0.48 12.05
N GLU A 234 5.38 -1.43 11.32
CA GLU A 234 6.65 -1.21 10.63
C GLU A 234 6.52 -0.18 9.50
N LYS A 235 7.54 0.67 9.35
CA LYS A 235 7.65 1.60 8.22
C LYS A 235 7.66 0.81 6.91
N ASN A 236 6.96 1.32 5.89
CA ASN A 236 6.83 0.71 4.56
C ASN A 236 6.06 -0.63 4.53
N ALA A 237 5.40 -1.05 5.61
CA ALA A 237 4.55 -2.24 5.59
C ALA A 237 3.28 -2.03 4.74
N MET A 238 2.79 -0.79 4.66
CA MET A 238 1.62 -0.38 3.88
C MET A 238 2.00 0.76 2.94
N SER A 239 1.48 0.75 1.71
CA SER A 239 1.69 1.85 0.77
C SER A 239 1.01 3.15 1.25
N VAL A 240 1.62 4.30 0.93
CA VAL A 240 1.06 5.61 1.29
C VAL A 240 -0.31 5.82 0.65
N SER A 241 -0.51 5.36 -0.59
CA SER A 241 -1.81 5.44 -1.26
C SER A 241 -2.91 4.65 -0.53
N PHE A 242 -2.58 3.51 0.07
CA PHE A 242 -3.55 2.77 0.87
C PHE A 242 -3.87 3.52 2.18
N LEU A 243 -2.85 4.07 2.87
CA LEU A 243 -3.06 4.90 4.06
C LEU A 243 -3.88 6.15 3.75
N SER A 244 -3.62 6.82 2.62
CA SER A 244 -4.38 7.97 2.14
C SER A 244 -5.84 7.60 1.88
N MET A 245 -6.09 6.46 1.23
CA MET A 245 -7.46 5.95 1.03
C MET A 245 -8.19 5.73 2.36
N LEU A 246 -7.53 5.13 3.36
CA LEU A 246 -8.10 4.95 4.69
C LEU A 246 -8.32 6.29 5.40
N LEU A 247 -7.39 7.25 5.29
CA LEU A 247 -7.50 8.56 5.92
C LEU A 247 -8.67 9.37 5.35
N ARG A 248 -8.81 9.40 4.02
CA ARG A 248 -9.95 10.04 3.37
C ARG A 248 -11.26 9.37 3.80
N ALA A 249 -11.30 8.04 3.91
CA ALA A 249 -12.46 7.32 4.44
C ALA A 249 -12.73 7.65 5.92
N ALA A 250 -11.69 7.83 6.72
CA ALA A 250 -11.76 8.13 8.15
C ALA A 250 -12.32 9.53 8.42
N ILE A 251 -11.93 10.49 7.59
CA ILE A 251 -12.50 11.84 7.61
C ILE A 251 -13.96 11.80 7.15
N PHE A 252 -14.26 11.12 6.03
CA PHE A 252 -15.62 11.01 5.50
C PHE A 252 -16.60 10.35 6.48
N LEU A 253 -16.16 9.31 7.20
CA LEU A 253 -16.97 8.60 8.19
C LEU A 253 -16.92 9.22 9.58
N GLU A 254 -16.20 10.34 9.78
CA GLU A 254 -16.03 10.96 11.09
C GLU A 254 -15.61 9.94 12.18
N THR A 255 -14.51 9.21 11.94
CA THR A 255 -13.98 8.25 12.93
C THR A 255 -13.44 8.98 14.18
N THR A 256 -12.96 8.21 15.16
CA THR A 256 -12.22 8.78 16.30
C THR A 256 -11.01 9.62 15.86
N VAL A 257 -10.71 10.67 16.62
CA VAL A 257 -9.52 11.51 16.41
C VAL A 257 -8.24 10.65 16.45
N ALA A 258 -8.17 9.68 17.37
CA ALA A 258 -7.05 8.75 17.47
C ALA A 258 -6.82 7.95 16.18
N CYS A 259 -7.88 7.47 15.54
CA CYS A 259 -7.79 6.75 14.27
C CYS A 259 -7.22 7.62 13.15
N ARG A 260 -7.65 8.89 13.05
CA ARG A 260 -7.11 9.82 12.04
C ARG A 260 -5.65 10.17 12.30
N LEU A 261 -5.31 10.50 13.55
CA LEU A 261 -3.93 10.83 13.93
C LEU A 261 -2.97 9.65 13.72
N ASP A 262 -3.39 8.41 13.97
CA ASP A 262 -2.58 7.22 13.70
C ASP A 262 -2.26 7.10 12.20
N LEU A 263 -3.25 7.33 11.32
CA LEU A 263 -3.05 7.33 9.88
C LEU A 263 -2.17 8.50 9.41
N GLU A 264 -2.40 9.71 9.91
CA GLU A 264 -1.58 10.89 9.61
C GLU A 264 -0.11 10.68 10.02
N ASN A 265 0.13 10.07 11.18
CA ASN A 265 1.47 9.72 11.66
C ASN A 265 2.15 8.69 10.75
N ARG A 266 1.43 7.60 10.41
CA ARG A 266 1.95 6.56 9.50
C ARG A 266 2.25 7.08 8.10
N MET A 267 1.48 8.04 7.59
CA MET A 267 1.80 8.72 6.33
C MET A 267 3.05 9.58 6.46
N GLY A 268 3.18 10.35 7.56
CA GLY A 268 4.35 11.17 7.84
C GLY A 268 5.66 10.38 7.85
N LEU A 269 5.67 9.19 8.45
CA LEU A 269 6.85 8.32 8.54
C LEU A 269 7.44 7.89 7.18
N GLN A 270 6.66 7.92 6.11
CA GLN A 270 7.04 7.44 4.77
C GLN A 270 6.62 8.41 3.65
N LEU A 271 6.55 9.70 3.96
CA LEU A 271 6.11 10.75 3.04
C LEU A 271 6.95 10.79 1.74
N GLY A 272 8.23 10.41 1.79
CA GLY A 272 9.12 10.34 0.61
C GLY A 272 8.69 9.33 -0.47
N GLN A 273 7.76 8.42 -0.17
CA GLN A 273 7.17 7.47 -1.12
C GLN A 273 5.79 7.90 -1.64
N ALA A 274 5.24 8.99 -1.10
CA ALA A 274 3.93 9.48 -1.46
C ALA A 274 3.94 10.11 -2.86
N VAL A 275 2.82 10.01 -3.56
CA VAL A 275 2.55 10.77 -4.77
C VAL A 275 1.60 11.93 -4.48
N LEU A 276 1.49 12.88 -5.40
CA LEU A 276 0.63 14.06 -5.23
C LEU A 276 -0.80 13.68 -4.86
N ASP A 277 -1.39 12.69 -5.54
CA ASP A 277 -2.75 12.24 -5.25
C ASP A 277 -2.90 11.82 -3.79
N ASP A 278 -1.90 11.17 -3.17
CA ASP A 278 -2.00 10.74 -1.78
C ASP A 278 -2.24 11.90 -0.79
N LEU A 279 -1.84 13.14 -1.14
CA LEU A 279 -2.04 14.34 -0.33
C LEU A 279 -3.28 15.16 -0.72
N LEU A 280 -3.92 14.87 -1.85
CA LEU A 280 -5.15 15.55 -2.29
C LEU A 280 -6.38 15.04 -1.53
N ILE A 281 -6.42 15.33 -0.23
CA ILE A 281 -7.49 14.93 0.68
C ILE A 281 -8.66 15.91 0.50
N PRO A 282 -9.86 15.45 0.07
CA PRO A 282 -11.00 16.35 -0.10
C PRO A 282 -11.45 16.96 1.22
N SER A 283 -11.86 18.23 1.20
CA SER A 283 -12.56 18.84 2.33
C SER A 283 -14.02 18.39 2.35
N TYR A 284 -14.51 17.91 3.49
CA TYR A 284 -15.91 17.53 3.70
C TYR A 284 -16.67 18.53 4.58
N SER A 285 -16.12 19.74 4.77
CA SER A 285 -16.73 20.74 5.64
C SER A 285 -18.10 21.18 5.10
N PHE A 286 -19.13 21.10 5.94
CA PHE A 286 -20.45 21.68 5.67
C PHE A 286 -20.50 23.20 5.93
N THR A 287 -19.43 23.74 6.52
CA THR A 287 -19.36 25.07 7.12
C THR A 287 -18.67 26.07 6.19
N GLY A 288 -19.26 26.38 5.03
CA GLY A 288 -18.97 27.59 4.24
C GLY A 288 -17.54 27.81 3.67
N ASP A 289 -16.52 27.13 4.18
CA ASP A 289 -15.17 27.09 3.63
C ASP A 289 -15.20 26.14 2.44
N HIS A 290 -15.55 26.69 1.28
CA HIS A 290 -15.64 25.97 0.00
C HIS A 290 -14.27 25.53 -0.55
N SER A 291 -13.24 25.42 0.29
CA SER A 291 -11.94 24.91 -0.16
C SER A 291 -12.08 23.45 -0.59
N MET A 292 -11.46 23.12 -1.72
CA MET A 292 -11.57 21.80 -2.32
C MET A 292 -10.82 20.74 -1.51
N PHE A 293 -9.75 21.13 -0.82
CA PHE A 293 -8.84 20.22 -0.13
C PHE A 293 -8.65 20.57 1.34
N ASP A 294 -8.52 19.55 2.18
CA ASP A 294 -8.19 19.67 3.59
C ASP A 294 -6.68 19.89 3.77
N THR A 295 -6.31 21.17 3.82
CA THR A 295 -4.93 21.64 4.04
C THR A 295 -4.44 21.40 5.46
N ASP A 296 -5.34 21.38 6.45
CA ASP A 296 -4.99 21.22 7.86
C ASP A 296 -4.53 19.78 8.15
N THR A 297 -5.13 18.80 7.48
CA THR A 297 -4.68 17.40 7.55
C THR A 297 -3.29 17.20 6.93
N VAL A 298 -3.02 17.80 5.76
CA VAL A 298 -1.70 17.72 5.12
C VAL A 298 -0.63 18.42 5.97
N GLN A 299 -0.97 19.55 6.60
CA GLN A 299 -0.09 20.21 7.55
C GLN A 299 0.32 19.28 8.70
N ARG A 300 -0.61 18.53 9.29
CA ARG A 300 -0.30 17.57 10.37
C ARG A 300 0.58 16.42 9.90
N ILE A 301 0.32 15.87 8.70
CA ILE A 301 1.18 14.84 8.09
C ILE A 301 2.62 15.36 7.94
N LEU A 302 2.77 16.59 7.46
CA LEU A 302 4.08 17.23 7.30
C LEU A 302 4.78 17.45 8.64
N MET A 303 4.06 17.91 9.66
CA MET A 303 4.62 18.06 11.02
C MET A 303 5.14 16.72 11.57
N ASN A 304 4.39 15.62 11.39
CA ASN A 304 4.84 14.28 11.79
C ASN A 304 6.11 13.84 11.04
N TYR A 305 6.21 14.15 9.74
CA TYR A 305 7.42 13.89 8.96
C TYR A 305 8.63 14.65 9.51
N LEU A 306 8.47 15.96 9.77
CA LEU A 306 9.55 16.80 10.29
C LEU A 306 10.00 16.39 11.69
N GLU A 307 9.07 15.98 12.56
CA GLU A 307 9.40 15.45 13.89
C GLU A 307 10.26 14.18 13.80
N PHE A 308 9.93 13.28 12.86
CA PHE A 308 10.72 12.08 12.62
C PHE A 308 12.11 12.37 12.03
N GLU A 309 12.23 13.34 11.11
CA GLU A 309 13.53 13.75 10.56
C GLU A 309 14.47 14.27 11.67
N VAL A 310 13.96 15.11 12.57
CA VAL A 310 14.76 15.65 13.70
C VAL A 310 15.26 14.54 14.62
N GLU A 311 14.44 13.53 14.89
CA GLU A 311 14.83 12.39 15.74
C GLU A 311 15.75 11.40 14.99
N GLY A 312 15.53 11.20 13.68
CA GLY A 312 16.33 10.32 12.83
C GLY A 312 17.76 10.81 12.60
N VAL A 313 17.95 12.13 12.48
CA VAL A 313 19.28 12.77 12.37
C VAL A 313 20.11 12.57 13.64
N ARG A 314 19.47 12.37 14.81
CA ARG A 314 20.19 12.10 16.08
C ARG A 314 20.70 10.66 16.19
N LEU A 315 20.14 9.72 15.43
CA LEU A 315 20.37 8.28 15.61
C LEU A 315 21.06 7.59 14.42
N SER A 316 21.10 8.21 13.23
CA SER A 316 21.57 7.55 12.00
C SER A 316 22.80 8.20 11.37
N ASN A 317 23.90 7.42 11.24
CA ASN A 317 25.11 7.79 10.51
C ASN A 317 25.01 7.59 8.98
N ASN A 318 23.84 7.16 8.46
CA ASN A 318 23.61 6.92 7.03
C ASN A 318 22.90 8.10 6.36
N GLY A 319 23.61 9.23 6.20
CA GLY A 319 23.05 10.49 5.69
C GLY A 319 22.63 10.51 4.20
N VAL A 320 22.89 9.44 3.44
CA VAL A 320 22.66 9.41 1.97
C VAL A 320 21.22 9.09 1.57
N ASP A 321 20.53 8.18 2.27
CA ASP A 321 19.13 7.86 1.96
C ASP A 321 18.15 8.95 2.43
N LEU A 322 18.48 9.62 3.55
CA LEU A 322 17.67 10.73 4.11
C LEU A 322 17.68 11.97 3.20
N ALA A 323 18.82 12.29 2.59
CA ALA A 323 18.93 13.43 1.67
C ALA A 323 18.05 13.26 0.42
N GLY A 324 18.00 12.04 -0.14
CA GLY A 324 17.17 11.72 -1.30
C GLY A 324 15.67 11.74 -0.99
N ASP A 325 15.28 11.25 0.19
CA ASP A 325 13.88 11.30 0.63
C ASP A 325 13.42 12.74 0.92
N MET A 326 14.27 13.57 1.54
CA MET A 326 13.96 14.99 1.78
C MET A 326 13.74 15.77 0.47
N GLU A 327 14.57 15.53 -0.57
CA GLU A 327 14.37 16.16 -1.89
C GLU A 327 13.05 15.71 -2.56
N ARG A 328 12.69 14.43 -2.42
CA ARG A 328 11.40 13.91 -2.93
C ARG A 328 10.22 14.56 -2.22
N VAL A 329 10.28 14.67 -0.89
CA VAL A 329 9.26 15.36 -0.10
C VAL A 329 9.15 16.82 -0.48
N GLY A 330 10.28 17.53 -0.64
CA GLY A 330 10.29 18.92 -1.11
C GLY A 330 9.55 19.10 -2.43
N LYS A 331 9.91 18.29 -3.44
CA LYS A 331 9.24 18.28 -4.76
C LYS A 331 7.76 17.93 -4.68
N LEU A 332 7.39 16.97 -3.83
CA LEU A 332 6.00 16.60 -3.60
C LEU A 332 5.20 17.78 -3.03
N LEU A 333 5.74 18.47 -2.02
CA LEU A 333 5.11 19.61 -1.39
C LEU A 333 5.03 20.82 -2.33
N GLU A 334 6.04 21.07 -3.17
CA GLU A 334 5.94 22.11 -4.22
C GLU A 334 4.82 21.83 -5.24
N ASN A 335 4.64 20.56 -5.62
CA ASN A 335 3.54 20.15 -6.50
C ASN A 335 2.19 20.30 -5.78
N TYR A 336 2.11 19.93 -4.50
CA TYR A 336 0.91 20.11 -3.69
C TYR A 336 0.55 21.60 -3.53
N MET A 337 1.53 22.44 -3.22
CA MET A 337 1.40 23.89 -3.12
C MET A 337 0.88 24.51 -4.42
N ALA A 338 1.38 24.05 -5.58
CA ALA A 338 0.90 24.50 -6.88
C ALA A 338 -0.56 24.08 -7.15
N GLU A 339 -0.97 22.90 -6.70
CA GLU A 339 -2.35 22.41 -6.86
C GLU A 339 -3.33 23.22 -5.99
N ILE A 340 -3.04 23.38 -4.69
CA ILE A 340 -3.89 24.16 -3.79
C ILE A 340 -3.89 25.66 -4.11
N ALA A 341 -2.82 26.18 -4.74
CA ALA A 341 -2.74 27.57 -5.14
C ALA A 341 -3.83 27.98 -6.14
N SER A 342 -4.38 27.01 -6.89
CA SER A 342 -5.45 27.24 -7.86
C SER A 342 -6.82 27.46 -7.19
N ASP A 343 -6.99 27.05 -5.93
CA ASP A 343 -8.22 27.18 -5.17
C ASP A 343 -8.34 28.58 -4.55
N ARG A 344 -9.40 29.30 -4.92
CA ARG A 344 -9.67 30.68 -4.49
C ARG A 344 -10.07 30.79 -3.02
N ASN A 345 -10.42 29.67 -2.40
CA ASN A 345 -10.85 29.62 -1.00
C ASN A 345 -9.67 29.39 -0.04
N VAL A 346 -8.46 29.16 -0.57
CA VAL A 346 -7.25 29.01 0.25
C VAL A 346 -6.78 30.38 0.73
N SER A 347 -6.95 30.63 2.03
CA SER A 347 -6.50 31.88 2.64
C SER A 347 -4.98 32.07 2.54
N LEU A 348 -4.56 33.34 2.51
CA LEU A 348 -3.16 33.72 2.49
C LEU A 348 -2.36 33.13 3.67
N GLN A 349 -2.98 33.09 4.85
CA GLN A 349 -2.34 32.55 6.06
C GLN A 349 -2.09 31.05 5.95
N LYS A 350 -3.06 30.28 5.42
CA LYS A 350 -2.89 28.84 5.18
C LYS A 350 -1.81 28.56 4.14
N PHE A 351 -1.81 29.33 3.05
CA PHE A 351 -0.79 29.20 2.00
C PHE A 351 0.63 29.47 2.52
N ILE A 352 0.82 30.59 3.24
CA ILE A 352 2.12 30.93 3.83
C ILE A 352 2.53 29.89 4.88
N GLY A 353 1.62 29.51 5.79
CA GLY A 353 1.93 28.57 6.86
C GLY A 353 2.39 27.20 6.34
N LEU A 354 1.80 26.71 5.24
CA LEU A 354 2.26 25.48 4.59
C LEU A 354 3.62 25.67 3.91
N ALA A 355 3.83 26.79 3.22
CA ALA A 355 5.10 27.08 2.54
C ALA A 355 6.28 27.16 3.51
N GLU A 356 6.07 27.76 4.69
CA GLU A 356 7.09 27.93 5.74
C GLU A 356 7.53 26.60 6.36
N LEU A 357 6.70 25.56 6.30
CA LEU A 357 7.05 24.22 6.78
C LEU A 357 7.96 23.44 5.83
N ILE A 358 8.14 23.90 4.59
CA ILE A 358 8.98 23.22 3.59
C ILE A 358 10.46 23.60 3.84
N PRO A 359 11.32 22.65 4.27
CA PRO A 359 12.71 22.96 4.59
C PRO A 359 13.47 23.48 3.37
N GLU A 360 14.30 24.51 3.54
CA GLU A 360 15.13 25.07 2.45
C GLU A 360 16.10 24.04 1.86
N GLN A 361 16.53 23.06 2.66
CA GLN A 361 17.45 22.00 2.24
C GLN A 361 16.79 21.01 1.26
N SER A 362 15.45 20.93 1.26
CA SER A 362 14.68 20.11 0.32
C SER A 362 14.53 20.77 -1.06
N ARG A 363 14.81 22.08 -1.17
CA ARG A 363 14.64 22.89 -2.38
C ARG A 363 15.99 23.15 -3.04
N VAL A 364 16.36 22.28 -3.98
CA VAL A 364 17.55 22.46 -4.82
C VAL A 364 17.39 23.66 -5.76
N THR A 365 16.17 23.88 -6.24
CA THR A 365 15.75 25.00 -7.08
C THR A 365 14.45 25.56 -6.53
N GLU A 366 14.22 26.86 -6.68
CA GLU A 366 12.97 27.51 -6.21
C GLU A 366 11.88 27.61 -7.29
N ASP A 367 12.07 26.94 -8.43
CA ASP A 367 11.14 26.98 -9.56
C ASP A 367 9.75 26.46 -9.21
N GLY A 368 9.67 25.42 -8.37
CA GLY A 368 8.40 24.84 -7.92
C GLY A 368 7.63 25.80 -7.02
N MET A 369 8.32 26.42 -6.05
CA MET A 369 7.75 27.46 -5.21
C MET A 369 7.32 28.70 -6.01
N TYR A 370 8.15 29.18 -6.94
CA TYR A 370 7.78 30.27 -7.84
C TYR A 370 6.51 29.97 -8.63
N ARG A 371 6.41 28.76 -9.19
CA ARG A 371 5.21 28.31 -9.91
C ARG A 371 3.98 28.33 -9.00
N ALA A 372 4.08 27.85 -7.77
CA ALA A 372 2.97 27.87 -6.81
C ALA A 372 2.55 29.31 -6.47
N VAL A 373 3.51 30.21 -6.21
CA VAL A 373 3.28 31.64 -5.97
C VAL A 373 2.59 32.30 -7.15
N ASP A 374 3.06 32.05 -8.37
CA ASP A 374 2.49 32.62 -9.58
C ASP A 374 1.04 32.18 -9.81
N ILE A 375 0.76 30.88 -9.62
CA ILE A 375 -0.61 30.33 -9.68
C ILE A 375 -1.48 30.98 -8.60
N TYR A 376 -0.97 31.14 -7.38
CA TYR A 376 -1.71 31.74 -6.26
C TYR A 376 -2.09 33.20 -6.57
N LEU A 377 -1.13 34.01 -7.02
CA LEU A 377 -1.37 35.41 -7.42
C LEU A 377 -2.37 35.51 -8.57
N LYS A 378 -2.33 34.55 -9.52
CA LYS A 378 -3.28 34.48 -10.62
C LYS A 378 -4.70 34.13 -10.16
N ALA A 379 -4.84 33.24 -9.18
CA ALA A 379 -6.13 32.85 -8.60
C ALA A 379 -6.72 33.93 -7.67
N HIS A 380 -5.87 34.77 -7.06
CA HIS A 380 -6.23 35.80 -6.08
C HIS A 380 -5.88 37.23 -6.55
N PRO A 381 -6.57 37.76 -7.57
CA PRO A 381 -6.23 39.08 -8.15
C PRO A 381 -6.42 40.26 -7.17
N ASN A 382 -7.30 40.11 -6.18
CA ASN A 382 -7.71 41.19 -5.26
C ASN A 382 -6.77 41.38 -4.05
N MET A 383 -5.60 40.76 -4.05
CA MET A 383 -4.61 40.93 -2.98
C MET A 383 -4.03 42.34 -2.95
N SER A 384 -3.72 42.85 -1.76
CA SER A 384 -2.99 44.09 -1.57
C SER A 384 -1.50 43.93 -1.90
N ASP A 385 -0.80 45.03 -2.19
CA ASP A 385 0.64 45.00 -2.51
C ASP A 385 1.49 44.45 -1.35
N VAL A 386 1.05 44.67 -0.11
CA VAL A 386 1.69 44.12 1.10
C VAL A 386 1.57 42.60 1.12
N GLU A 387 0.38 42.07 0.80
CA GLU A 387 0.14 40.63 0.74
C GLU A 387 0.89 39.98 -0.43
N ARG A 388 0.91 40.61 -1.61
CA ARG A 388 1.71 40.13 -2.75
C ARG A 388 3.19 40.05 -2.38
N LYS A 389 3.73 41.09 -1.74
CA LYS A 389 5.11 41.09 -1.25
C LYS A 389 5.37 39.96 -0.25
N LYS A 390 4.43 39.69 0.65
CA LYS A 390 4.54 38.62 1.65
C LYS A 390 4.53 37.23 1.03
N VAL A 391 3.71 36.98 0.00
CA VAL A 391 3.74 35.71 -0.73
C VAL A 391 5.04 35.57 -1.53
N CYS A 392 5.47 36.63 -2.21
CA CYS A 392 6.70 36.59 -2.99
C CYS A 392 7.96 36.41 -2.14
N SER A 393 7.94 36.73 -0.84
CA SER A 393 9.08 36.46 0.05
C SER A 393 9.27 34.99 0.44
N LEU A 394 8.35 34.10 0.04
CA LEU A 394 8.46 32.65 0.29
C LEU A 394 9.51 31.94 -0.60
N MET A 395 9.86 32.56 -1.74
CA MET A 395 10.84 32.04 -2.68
C MET A 395 12.18 32.78 -2.57
N ASP A 396 13.27 32.05 -2.68
CA ASP A 396 14.61 32.62 -2.82
C ASP A 396 14.91 32.87 -4.31
N CYS A 397 14.86 34.14 -4.73
CA CYS A 397 15.12 34.54 -6.11
C CYS A 397 16.53 34.17 -6.61
N GLN A 398 17.50 33.93 -5.72
CA GLN A 398 18.85 33.54 -6.09
C GLN A 398 18.90 32.10 -6.65
N LYS A 399 18.00 31.23 -6.18
CA LYS A 399 17.93 29.79 -6.52
C LYS A 399 16.98 29.47 -7.68
N LEU A 400 16.45 30.48 -8.36
CA LEU A 400 15.62 30.30 -9.56
C LEU A 400 16.48 29.86 -10.75
N SER A 401 15.92 29.01 -11.61
CA SER A 401 16.54 28.68 -12.90
C SER A 401 16.48 29.86 -13.87
N ARG A 402 17.27 29.83 -14.95
CA ARG A 402 17.24 30.90 -15.97
C ARG A 402 15.87 31.02 -16.63
N GLU A 403 15.20 29.89 -16.85
CA GLU A 403 13.86 29.85 -17.44
C GLU A 403 12.83 30.48 -16.48
N ALA A 404 12.92 30.17 -15.19
CA ALA A 404 12.07 30.76 -14.16
C ALA A 404 12.34 32.27 -14.00
N CYS A 405 13.59 32.71 -14.01
CA CYS A 405 13.96 34.13 -13.99
C CYS A 405 13.39 34.89 -15.18
N ALA A 406 13.52 34.35 -16.40
CA ALA A 406 12.99 34.97 -17.61
C ALA A 406 11.46 35.11 -17.55
N HIS A 407 10.75 34.08 -17.05
CA HIS A 407 9.31 34.16 -16.84
C HIS A 407 8.95 35.20 -15.76
N ALA A 408 9.67 35.22 -14.64
CA ALA A 408 9.45 36.18 -13.54
C ALA A 408 9.73 37.63 -13.95
N ALA A 409 10.73 37.88 -14.80
CA ALA A 409 11.03 39.20 -15.31
C ALA A 409 9.91 39.82 -16.17
N GLN A 410 9.09 38.96 -16.79
CA GLN A 410 7.95 39.36 -17.64
C GLN A 410 6.60 39.26 -16.91
N ASN A 411 6.60 38.93 -15.61
CA ASN A 411 5.38 38.66 -14.88
C ASN A 411 4.83 39.91 -14.19
N ASP A 412 3.81 40.52 -14.79
CA ASP A 412 3.15 41.73 -14.28
C ASP A 412 2.45 41.54 -12.91
N ARG A 413 2.24 40.29 -12.47
CA ARG A 413 1.62 40.00 -11.16
C ARG A 413 2.59 40.18 -9.99
N LEU A 414 3.90 40.14 -10.25
CA LEU A 414 4.91 40.24 -9.20
C LEU A 414 5.13 41.70 -8.80
N PRO A 415 5.39 41.98 -7.50
CA PRO A 415 5.83 43.30 -7.09
C PRO A 415 7.12 43.71 -7.80
N VAL A 416 7.22 44.97 -8.21
CA VAL A 416 8.41 45.53 -8.90
C VAL A 416 9.72 45.24 -8.13
N GLN A 417 9.67 45.29 -6.80
CA GLN A 417 10.83 44.98 -5.94
C GLN A 417 11.35 43.55 -6.16
N THR A 418 10.45 42.57 -6.30
CA THR A 418 10.80 41.17 -6.57
C THR A 418 11.38 41.02 -7.98
N ILE A 419 10.80 41.68 -8.98
CA ILE A 419 11.31 41.66 -10.36
C ILE A 419 12.75 42.20 -10.43
N VAL A 420 13.01 43.33 -9.74
CA VAL A 420 14.37 43.91 -9.66
C VAL A 420 15.34 42.95 -9.00
N GLN A 421 14.94 42.24 -7.94
CA GLN A 421 15.78 41.21 -7.30
C GLN A 421 16.10 40.06 -8.26
N VAL A 422 15.11 39.54 -8.98
CA VAL A 422 15.32 38.48 -9.98
C VAL A 422 16.32 38.91 -11.05
N LEU A 423 16.13 40.10 -11.63
CA LEU A 423 17.02 40.66 -12.66
C LEU A 423 18.44 40.90 -12.13
N TYR A 424 18.57 41.33 -10.87
CA TYR A 424 19.86 41.52 -10.22
C TYR A 424 20.65 40.21 -10.11
N TYR A 425 20.02 39.14 -9.63
CA TYR A 425 20.68 37.83 -9.51
C TYR A 425 20.98 37.20 -10.87
N GLU A 426 20.12 37.41 -11.87
CA GLU A 426 20.40 37.01 -13.25
C GLU A 426 21.65 37.72 -13.79
N GLN A 427 21.75 39.05 -13.61
CA GLN A 427 22.93 39.82 -14.02
C GLN A 427 24.21 39.36 -13.30
N GLN A 428 24.12 39.04 -12.00
CA GLN A 428 25.26 38.56 -11.21
C GLN A 428 25.77 37.20 -11.73
N ARG A 429 24.87 36.29 -12.09
CA ARG A 429 25.23 34.99 -12.69
C ARG A 429 25.87 35.15 -14.06
N LEU A 430 25.33 36.02 -14.92
CA LEU A 430 25.91 36.32 -16.23
C LEU A 430 27.32 36.92 -16.10
N ARG A 431 27.55 37.81 -15.14
CA ARG A 431 28.89 38.35 -14.87
C ARG A 431 29.86 37.26 -14.39
N GLY A 432 29.42 36.36 -13.51
CA GLY A 432 30.25 35.25 -13.03
C GLY A 432 30.70 34.28 -14.13
N GLU A 433 29.85 34.03 -15.13
CA GLU A 433 30.20 33.19 -16.28
C GLU A 433 31.12 33.91 -17.27
N VAL A 434 30.90 35.20 -17.52
CA VAL A 434 31.76 36.02 -18.39
C VAL A 434 33.16 36.22 -17.79
N THR A 435 33.28 36.29 -16.46
CA THR A 435 34.59 36.47 -15.79
C THR A 435 35.39 35.16 -15.72
N ASN A 436 34.73 33.99 -15.75
CA ASN A 436 35.41 32.69 -15.77
C ASN A 436 35.93 32.31 -17.17
N ASP A 437 35.38 32.88 -18.23
CA ASP A 437 35.80 32.65 -19.62
C ASP A 437 36.70 33.77 -20.18
N SER A 438 36.89 34.86 -19.43
CA SER A 438 37.67 36.01 -19.87
C SER A 438 38.25 36.78 -18.68
N ASP A 439 39.25 36.21 -17.99
CA ASP A 439 40.37 36.99 -17.46
C ASP A 439 41.46 36.12 -16.82
N SER A 440 42.58 35.98 -17.52
CA SER A 440 43.90 35.89 -16.88
C SER A 440 44.64 37.20 -17.12
N PRO A 441 44.64 38.14 -16.17
CA PRO A 441 45.65 39.18 -16.11
C PRO A 441 46.69 38.82 -15.04
N ALA A 442 47.95 39.09 -15.40
CA ALA A 442 49.16 38.89 -14.62
C ALA A 442 49.10 39.47 -13.18
N PRO A 443 49.90 38.94 -12.23
CA PRO A 443 49.83 39.32 -10.82
C PRO A 443 50.42 40.73 -10.56
N PRO A 444 49.84 41.54 -9.64
CA PRO A 444 50.44 42.78 -9.17
C PRO A 444 51.48 42.54 -8.03
N PRO A 445 52.36 43.52 -7.75
CA PRO A 445 53.53 43.35 -6.88
C PRO A 445 53.18 43.36 -5.36
N PRO A 446 54.07 42.85 -4.49
CA PRO A 446 53.74 42.58 -3.09
C PRO A 446 53.99 43.79 -2.18
N GLN A 447 53.04 44.07 -1.27
CA GLN A 447 53.23 44.91 -0.08
C GLN A 447 52.34 44.41 1.09
N PRO A 448 52.67 44.75 2.35
CA PRO A 448 52.85 43.77 3.42
C PRO A 448 51.62 43.51 4.31
N ALA A 449 51.69 42.35 4.96
CA ALA A 449 50.67 41.72 5.78
C ALA A 449 50.22 42.53 7.01
N ALA A 450 48.90 42.54 7.23
CA ALA A 450 48.29 42.76 8.54
C ALA A 450 47.14 41.76 8.77
N VAL A 451 47.47 40.76 9.59
CA VAL A 451 46.71 39.86 10.47
C VAL A 451 45.16 39.92 10.45
N LEU A 452 44.54 38.78 10.11
CA LEU A 452 43.18 38.35 10.52
C LEU A 452 43.16 36.82 10.77
N PRO A 453 42.21 36.27 11.55
CA PRO A 453 42.37 35.06 12.36
C PRO A 453 42.21 33.72 11.59
N PRO A 454 42.65 32.58 12.17
CA PRO A 454 42.83 31.33 11.43
C PRO A 454 41.58 30.45 11.49
N LYS A 455 41.05 30.00 10.33
CA LYS A 455 40.32 28.71 10.16
C LYS A 455 39.80 28.37 8.75
N LEU A 456 40.42 28.85 7.66
CA LEU A 456 40.02 28.43 6.30
C LEU A 456 41.07 27.56 5.57
N SER A 457 42.31 27.45 6.06
CA SER A 457 43.36 26.68 5.37
C SER A 457 43.23 25.16 5.50
N SER A 458 42.62 24.66 6.59
CA SER A 458 42.50 23.22 6.85
C SER A 458 41.60 22.50 5.83
N TYR A 459 40.48 23.12 5.45
CA TYR A 459 39.51 22.52 4.52
C TYR A 459 40.01 22.51 3.08
N THR A 460 40.78 23.51 2.67
CA THR A 460 41.39 23.56 1.33
C THR A 460 42.50 22.54 1.17
N ASP A 461 43.26 22.25 2.23
CA ASP A 461 44.32 21.23 2.23
C ASP A 461 43.73 19.82 2.25
N GLU A 462 42.66 19.58 3.00
CA GLU A 462 41.93 18.31 2.97
C GLU A 462 41.28 18.06 1.61
N LEU A 463 40.63 19.07 1.02
CA LEU A 463 39.98 18.94 -0.30
C LEU A 463 41.00 18.62 -1.40
N SER A 464 42.18 19.24 -1.34
CA SER A 464 43.26 18.97 -2.30
C SER A 464 43.92 17.60 -2.07
N LYS A 465 44.01 17.13 -0.82
CA LYS A 465 44.44 15.76 -0.49
C LYS A 465 43.45 14.71 -1.00
N LEU A 466 42.15 14.87 -0.75
CA LEU A 466 41.10 13.97 -1.26
C LEU A 466 41.03 13.96 -2.80
N LYS A 467 41.29 15.09 -3.45
CA LYS A 467 41.32 15.18 -4.92
C LYS A 467 42.51 14.41 -5.50
N ARG A 468 43.65 14.44 -4.83
CA ARG A 468 44.85 13.66 -5.22
C ARG A 468 44.63 12.16 -4.99
N GLU A 469 44.05 11.78 -3.85
CA GLU A 469 43.70 10.38 -3.56
C GLU A 469 42.67 9.81 -4.57
N ASN A 470 41.67 10.60 -4.97
CA ASN A 470 40.74 10.22 -6.03
C ASN A 470 41.41 10.03 -7.41
N GLN A 471 42.45 10.80 -7.71
CA GLN A 471 43.23 10.62 -8.94
C GLN A 471 44.07 9.33 -8.88
N ASP A 472 44.69 9.06 -7.74
CA ASP A 472 45.47 7.84 -7.52
C ASP A 472 44.60 6.58 -7.58
N LEU A 473 43.41 6.60 -6.95
CA LEU A 473 42.44 5.50 -7.02
C LEU A 473 41.94 5.28 -8.45
N LYS A 474 41.73 6.34 -9.24
CA LYS A 474 41.38 6.20 -10.66
C LYS A 474 42.49 5.53 -11.47
N LEU A 475 43.76 5.86 -11.20
CA LEU A 475 44.90 5.22 -11.83
C LEU A 475 45.02 3.74 -11.41
N GLU A 476 44.75 3.42 -10.15
CA GLU A 476 44.78 2.06 -9.65
C GLU A 476 43.64 1.20 -10.24
N LEU A 477 42.44 1.78 -10.40
CA LEU A 477 41.30 1.14 -11.04
C LEU A 477 41.58 0.88 -12.54
N LEU A 478 42.22 1.82 -13.23
CA LEU A 478 42.69 1.60 -14.60
C LEU A 478 43.74 0.48 -14.68
N LYS A 479 44.66 0.42 -13.71
CA LYS A 479 45.68 -0.64 -13.63
C LYS A 479 45.05 -2.00 -13.34
N MET A 480 44.09 -2.09 -12.43
CA MET A 480 43.30 -3.31 -12.19
C MET A 480 42.52 -3.72 -13.43
N LYS A 481 41.94 -2.77 -14.16
CA LYS A 481 41.19 -3.05 -15.39
C LYS A 481 42.09 -3.56 -16.52
N MET A 482 43.34 -3.08 -16.61
CA MET A 482 44.34 -3.65 -17.52
C MET A 482 44.75 -5.07 -17.10
N LYS A 483 45.01 -5.31 -15.81
CA LYS A 483 45.31 -6.65 -15.29
C LYS A 483 44.16 -7.63 -15.52
N LEU A 484 42.91 -7.22 -15.33
CA LEU A 484 41.73 -8.04 -15.65
C LEU A 484 41.69 -8.43 -17.11
N LYS A 485 41.98 -7.49 -18.03
CA LYS A 485 42.10 -7.80 -19.46
C LYS A 485 43.27 -8.72 -19.80
N GLU A 486 44.37 -8.65 -19.06
CA GLU A 486 45.50 -9.58 -19.21
C GLU A 486 45.14 -10.99 -18.71
N PHE A 487 44.46 -11.10 -17.56
CA PHE A 487 43.93 -12.36 -17.06
C PHE A 487 42.89 -12.98 -18.00
N GLU A 488 41.99 -12.17 -18.58
CA GLU A 488 41.06 -12.64 -19.60
C GLU A 488 41.79 -13.17 -20.83
N LYS A 489 42.85 -12.49 -21.31
CA LYS A 489 43.70 -12.96 -22.42
C LYS A 489 44.52 -14.21 -22.09
N GLU A 490 44.98 -14.37 -20.85
CA GLU A 490 45.68 -15.59 -20.41
C GLU A 490 44.73 -16.77 -20.23
N SER A 491 43.51 -16.51 -19.77
CA SER A 491 42.42 -17.51 -19.71
C SER A 491 42.08 -18.02 -21.10
N GLU A 492 41.96 -17.12 -22.10
CA GLU A 492 41.71 -17.50 -23.49
C GLU A 492 42.86 -18.33 -24.09
N LYS A 493 44.13 -18.01 -23.76
CA LYS A 493 45.29 -18.79 -24.22
C LYS A 493 45.37 -20.19 -23.61
N LYS A 494 45.03 -20.37 -22.31
CA LYS A 494 45.02 -21.68 -21.65
C LYS A 494 43.94 -22.63 -22.18
N THR A 495 42.82 -22.13 -22.68
CA THR A 495 41.81 -22.94 -23.39
C THR A 495 42.21 -23.39 -24.80
N SER A 496 43.34 -22.91 -25.33
CA SER A 496 43.76 -23.18 -26.72
C SER A 496 45.02 -24.07 -26.87
N SER A 497 45.60 -24.57 -25.77
CA SER A 497 46.85 -25.35 -25.81
C SER A 497 46.77 -26.79 -25.25
N SER A 498 45.59 -27.39 -25.10
CA SER A 498 45.43 -28.81 -24.73
C SER A 498 44.69 -29.61 -25.79
N THR A 499 45.31 -29.84 -26.94
CA THR A 499 44.95 -30.96 -27.83
C THR A 499 46.10 -31.24 -28.80
N ILE A 500 46.75 -32.40 -28.67
CA ILE A 500 47.21 -33.30 -29.76
C ILE A 500 47.96 -34.52 -29.16
N SER A 501 47.56 -35.71 -29.66
CA SER A 501 48.29 -37.00 -29.81
C SER A 501 47.45 -38.19 -29.27
N THR A 502 46.56 -38.81 -30.07
CA THR A 502 46.72 -40.03 -30.95
C THR A 502 47.08 -41.30 -30.16
N ASN A 503 46.44 -42.49 -30.21
CA ASN A 503 45.61 -43.19 -31.23
C ASN A 503 44.93 -44.47 -30.62
N PRO A 504 44.11 -45.27 -31.37
CA PRO A 504 42.88 -45.95 -30.86
C PRO A 504 42.79 -47.49 -31.02
N SER A 505 41.68 -48.11 -30.55
CA SER A 505 41.15 -49.40 -31.03
C SER A 505 39.62 -49.59 -30.79
N SER A 506 38.82 -49.26 -31.83
CA SER A 506 37.63 -49.92 -32.47
C SER A 506 36.68 -50.92 -31.74
N PRO A 507 35.49 -51.28 -32.33
CA PRO A 507 34.40 -50.49 -32.96
C PRO A 507 32.96 -51.04 -32.68
N ILE A 508 31.94 -50.54 -33.44
CA ILE A 508 30.53 -50.99 -33.73
C ILE A 508 29.52 -49.89 -33.31
N SER A 509 28.63 -49.29 -34.11
CA SER A 509 28.23 -49.38 -35.54
C SER A 509 27.29 -48.20 -35.94
N THR A 510 27.49 -47.65 -37.15
CA THR A 510 26.52 -47.08 -38.15
C THR A 510 25.56 -45.92 -37.76
N ALA A 511 25.80 -44.67 -38.21
CA ALA A 511 25.36 -44.01 -39.49
C ALA A 511 23.99 -43.29 -39.36
N SER A 512 23.70 -42.06 -39.84
CA SER A 512 24.41 -41.02 -40.60
C SER A 512 23.57 -39.71 -40.69
N THR A 513 24.20 -38.60 -41.12
CA THR A 513 23.67 -37.30 -41.62
C THR A 513 23.39 -36.20 -40.57
N GLY A 514 23.85 -34.95 -40.67
CA GLY A 514 24.76 -34.29 -41.59
C GLY A 514 24.97 -32.81 -41.21
N LYS A 515 26.22 -32.34 -41.29
CA LYS A 515 26.78 -30.96 -41.37
C LYS A 515 26.46 -29.89 -40.28
N PRO A 516 27.45 -29.02 -39.95
CA PRO A 516 27.42 -28.12 -38.77
C PRO A 516 26.97 -26.69 -39.13
N PRO A 517 26.60 -25.83 -38.15
CA PRO A 517 26.58 -24.39 -38.36
C PRO A 517 27.86 -23.71 -37.82
N LEU A 518 28.30 -22.72 -38.59
CA LEU A 518 29.40 -21.78 -38.32
C LEU A 518 29.08 -20.79 -37.19
N PRO A 519 30.11 -20.08 -36.67
CA PRO A 519 30.05 -19.36 -35.39
C PRO A 519 29.73 -17.86 -35.52
N ARG A 520 29.57 -17.25 -34.33
CA ARG A 520 29.58 -15.81 -33.97
C ARG A 520 28.20 -15.16 -33.81
N LYS A 521 27.95 -14.61 -32.60
CA LYS A 521 28.03 -13.15 -32.34
C LYS A 521 27.64 -12.80 -30.89
N SER A 522 28.57 -12.08 -30.25
CA SER A 522 28.40 -10.91 -29.37
C SER A 522 27.17 -10.82 -28.46
N PHE A 523 27.44 -10.84 -27.15
CA PHE A 523 26.50 -10.59 -26.04
C PHE A 523 26.21 -9.10 -25.77
N ILE A 524 26.52 -8.19 -26.70
CA ILE A 524 26.24 -6.75 -26.54
C ILE A 524 25.51 -6.25 -27.79
N ASN A 525 24.21 -6.61 -27.90
CA ASN A 525 23.20 -5.83 -28.62
C ASN A 525 21.79 -6.40 -28.38
N SER A 526 21.19 -6.10 -27.23
CA SER A 526 19.74 -6.20 -27.04
C SER A 526 19.29 -5.37 -25.84
N VAL A 527 19.59 -4.07 -25.87
CA VAL A 527 18.88 -3.06 -25.07
C VAL A 527 18.47 -1.94 -26.01
N SER A 528 17.60 -2.27 -26.96
CA SER A 528 16.75 -1.28 -27.65
C SER A 528 15.68 -2.05 -28.40
N LYS A 529 14.42 -1.62 -28.24
CA LYS A 529 13.16 -2.25 -28.68
C LYS A 529 12.55 -3.29 -27.72
N LYS A 530 12.22 -2.88 -26.48
CA LYS A 530 11.04 -3.38 -25.74
C LYS A 530 10.65 -2.50 -24.53
N LEU A 531 10.75 -1.17 -24.68
CA LEU A 531 10.11 -0.19 -23.79
C LEU A 531 8.99 0.47 -24.58
N GLY A 532 7.84 -0.19 -24.57
CA GLY A 532 6.65 0.22 -25.28
C GLY A 532 5.57 -0.81 -25.04
N LYS A 533 4.61 -0.45 -24.18
CA LYS A 533 3.49 -1.23 -23.61
C LYS A 533 3.80 -1.89 -22.27
N LEU A 534 3.32 -1.23 -21.20
CA LEU A 534 2.41 -1.80 -20.20
C LEU A 534 1.89 -0.65 -19.33
N ASN A 535 0.67 -0.22 -19.62
CA ASN A 535 -0.10 0.78 -18.90
C ASN A 535 -1.40 0.08 -18.49
N PRO A 536 -1.63 -0.30 -17.21
CA PRO A 536 -2.83 -1.04 -16.83
C PRO A 536 -3.96 -0.15 -16.26
N PHE A 537 -3.98 1.16 -16.56
CA PHE A 537 -5.12 2.02 -16.25
C PHE A 537 -5.33 3.08 -17.33
N SER A 538 -6.03 2.70 -18.40
CA SER A 538 -6.70 3.66 -19.30
C SER A 538 -7.92 2.98 -19.90
N ILE A 539 -9.09 3.27 -19.32
CA ILE A 539 -10.38 3.06 -19.98
C ILE A 539 -10.82 4.44 -20.44
N THR A 540 -10.57 4.75 -21.72
CA THR A 540 -11.25 5.84 -22.41
C THR A 540 -12.58 5.33 -22.97
N PRO A 541 -13.64 6.16 -22.91
CA PRO A 541 -14.99 5.76 -23.32
C PRO A 541 -15.10 5.70 -24.85
N TYR A 542 -15.77 4.66 -25.34
CA TYR A 542 -16.05 4.50 -26.75
C TYR A 542 -17.12 5.51 -27.20
N ASN A 543 -16.79 6.23 -28.26
CA ASN A 543 -17.60 7.29 -28.87
C ASN A 543 -18.63 6.66 -29.82
N GLY A 544 -19.89 6.53 -29.38
CA GLY A 544 -21.00 6.07 -30.21
C GLY A 544 -21.75 7.25 -30.84
N ARG A 545 -21.45 7.59 -32.11
CA ARG A 545 -22.37 8.38 -32.95
C ARG A 545 -23.23 7.42 -33.77
N GLY A 546 -24.52 7.39 -33.47
CA GLY A 546 -25.48 6.50 -34.15
C GLY A 546 -26.95 6.89 -33.94
N ARG A 547 -27.31 8.11 -34.34
CA ARG A 547 -28.62 8.50 -34.91
C ARG A 547 -29.89 8.27 -34.06
N THR A 548 -30.30 9.34 -33.36
CA THR A 548 -31.65 9.56 -32.85
C THR A 548 -32.68 9.67 -33.99
N LYS A 549 -33.79 8.93 -33.91
CA LYS A 549 -35.06 9.25 -34.59
C LYS A 549 -36.18 9.33 -33.54
N PRO A 550 -37.14 10.27 -33.68
CA PRO A 550 -38.15 10.56 -32.66
C PRO A 550 -39.38 9.62 -32.78
N PRO A 551 -40.21 9.50 -31.73
CA PRO A 551 -41.43 8.72 -31.81
C PRO A 551 -42.52 9.51 -32.56
N LYS A 552 -43.14 8.85 -33.54
CA LYS A 552 -44.40 9.31 -34.16
C LYS A 552 -45.53 8.37 -33.74
N ASP A 553 -46.57 9.01 -33.26
CA ASP A 553 -47.85 8.48 -32.86
C ASP A 553 -48.75 8.16 -34.09
N ARG A 554 -49.78 7.34 -33.84
CA ARG A 554 -51.00 7.03 -34.62
C ARG A 554 -51.06 5.90 -35.67
N ARG A 555 -51.88 4.91 -35.27
CA ARG A 555 -53.13 4.39 -35.90
C ARG A 555 -53.10 3.31 -37.02
N HIS A 556 -53.89 2.26 -36.73
CA HIS A 556 -54.89 1.54 -37.55
C HIS A 556 -54.47 0.43 -38.55
N SER A 557 -54.93 -0.78 -38.20
CA SER A 557 -55.85 -1.65 -38.97
C SER A 557 -55.36 -2.61 -40.07
N ILE A 558 -55.87 -3.85 -39.94
CA ILE A 558 -56.26 -4.86 -40.96
C ILE A 558 -55.07 -5.55 -41.68
N SER A 559 -54.96 -6.88 -41.79
CA SER A 559 -55.92 -7.99 -41.80
C SER A 559 -55.49 -9.16 -40.92
#